data_AF-A0A1G2KNV0-F1
#
_entry.id   AF-A0A1G2KNV0-F1
#
_cell.length_a   1.000
_cell.length_b   1.000
_cell.length_c   1.000
_cell.angle_alpha   90.00
_cell.angle_beta   90.00
_cell.angle_gamma   90.00
#
_symmetry.space_group_name_H-M   'P 1'
#
loop_
_entity.id
_entity.type
_entity.pdbx_description
1 polymer ?
#
loop_
_entity_poly.entity_id
_entity_poly.type
_entity_poly.pdbx_seq_one_letter_code
_entity_poly.pdbx_strand_id
1 'polypeptide(L)'
;MSDAALSFEEVLKTVEHDPNVLGFILLGSRGKGFENMMSDYDVGMVVKDEIAEEYKRKFDTQFKDMDMPVYGMTEFENYAQWGSPETVGERYDFAHCKILIDRTGEIQKIVEEKGKIPSAIQHDFVYNALDAYVNAVFRSVKAWKNKNPTGAQLEAATSIPFFLEALFGVYSRPRPYNAYLVKELEKYPLENLPWQPAELVQTLIAIIRTADLKTQQRLLKESEQFFREKGFGKMFDAWEGKDKWTMELQLS
;
A
#
# COMPACT_ATOMS: atom_id res chain seq x y z
N MET A 1 -35.72 -13.60 -19.13
CA MET A 1 -35.58 -13.73 -17.67
C MET A 1 -34.85 -12.47 -17.24
N SER A 2 -35.34 -11.71 -16.24
CA SER A 2 -34.69 -10.45 -15.89
C SER A 2 -33.25 -10.73 -15.46
N ASP A 3 -32.28 -10.14 -16.16
CA ASP A 3 -30.86 -10.15 -15.81
C ASP A 3 -30.65 -9.39 -14.49
N ALA A 4 -31.03 -10.01 -13.38
CA ALA A 4 -30.75 -9.50 -12.07
C ALA A 4 -29.24 -9.68 -11.83
N ALA A 5 -28.55 -8.58 -11.55
CA ALA A 5 -27.14 -8.60 -11.21
C ALA A 5 -26.90 -9.56 -10.04
N LEU A 6 -25.93 -10.47 -10.20
CA LEU A 6 -25.62 -11.48 -9.19
C LEU A 6 -24.99 -10.82 -7.96
N SER A 7 -25.43 -11.25 -6.78
CA SER A 7 -24.82 -10.88 -5.50
C SER A 7 -23.60 -11.73 -5.18
N PHE A 8 -22.74 -11.23 -4.30
CA PHE A 8 -21.58 -11.95 -3.79
C PHE A 8 -21.95 -13.33 -3.19
N GLU A 9 -23.03 -13.41 -2.40
CA GLU A 9 -23.45 -14.65 -1.75
C GLU A 9 -23.97 -15.70 -2.75
N GLU A 10 -24.61 -15.28 -3.83
CA GLU A 10 -25.07 -16.17 -4.91
C GLU A 10 -23.89 -16.75 -5.70
N VAL A 11 -22.90 -15.92 -6.00
CA VAL A 11 -21.68 -16.36 -6.67
C VAL A 11 -20.89 -17.30 -5.77
N LEU A 12 -20.67 -16.94 -4.50
CA LEU A 12 -19.94 -17.78 -3.55
C LEU A 12 -20.54 -19.18 -3.44
N LYS A 13 -21.87 -19.30 -3.28
CA LYS A 13 -22.57 -20.60 -3.23
C LYS A 13 -22.36 -21.44 -4.49
N THR A 14 -22.32 -20.77 -5.64
CA THR A 14 -22.11 -21.43 -6.94
C THR A 14 -20.68 -21.98 -7.05
N VAL A 15 -19.68 -21.19 -6.68
CA VAL A 15 -18.26 -21.58 -6.84
C VAL A 15 -17.73 -22.49 -5.75
N GLU A 16 -18.38 -22.52 -4.58
CA GLU A 16 -18.04 -23.41 -3.45
C GLU A 16 -18.12 -24.90 -3.82
N HIS A 17 -18.96 -25.25 -4.80
CA HIS A 17 -19.15 -26.63 -5.26
C HIS A 17 -18.55 -26.89 -6.65
N ASP A 18 -17.93 -25.89 -7.27
CA ASP A 18 -17.37 -26.00 -8.62
C ASP A 18 -15.93 -26.54 -8.58
N PRO A 19 -15.66 -27.75 -9.11
CA PRO A 19 -14.32 -28.35 -9.08
C PRO A 19 -13.32 -27.70 -10.04
N ASN A 20 -13.75 -26.75 -10.87
CA ASN A 20 -12.87 -26.01 -11.77
C ASN A 20 -12.39 -24.69 -11.17
N VAL A 21 -13.06 -24.19 -10.14
CA VAL A 21 -12.58 -23.05 -9.35
C VAL A 21 -11.47 -23.57 -8.43
N LEU A 22 -10.29 -22.99 -8.51
CA LEU A 22 -9.16 -23.34 -7.66
C LEU A 22 -9.09 -22.44 -6.44
N GLY A 23 -9.45 -21.16 -6.59
CA GLY A 23 -9.50 -20.21 -5.49
C GLY A 23 -10.55 -19.13 -5.67
N PHE A 24 -10.99 -18.60 -4.54
CA PHE A 24 -11.93 -17.48 -4.46
C PHE A 24 -11.46 -16.55 -3.33
N ILE A 25 -11.04 -15.35 -3.72
CA ILE A 25 -10.21 -14.48 -2.91
C ILE A 25 -11.01 -13.22 -2.60
N LEU A 26 -11.37 -13.00 -1.33
CA LEU A 26 -11.99 -11.75 -0.93
C LEU A 26 -10.90 -10.71 -0.61
N LEU A 27 -10.86 -9.65 -1.40
CA LEU A 27 -9.84 -8.60 -1.37
C LEU A 27 -10.36 -7.31 -0.73
N GLY A 28 -9.55 -6.25 -0.83
CA GLY A 28 -9.98 -4.90 -0.51
C GLY A 28 -10.39 -4.72 0.94
N SER A 29 -11.43 -3.92 1.16
CA SER A 29 -11.88 -3.55 2.51
C SER A 29 -12.50 -4.72 3.27
N ARG A 30 -13.33 -5.53 2.60
CA ARG A 30 -14.03 -6.69 3.20
C ARG A 30 -13.06 -7.83 3.53
N GLY A 31 -12.09 -8.09 2.66
CA GLY A 31 -11.06 -9.12 2.90
C GLY A 31 -10.19 -8.81 4.13
N LYS A 32 -10.03 -7.52 4.46
CA LYS A 32 -9.25 -7.04 5.62
C LYS A 32 -10.08 -6.85 6.88
N GLY A 33 -11.41 -6.86 6.79
CA GLY A 33 -12.30 -6.47 7.88
C GLY A 33 -12.31 -4.96 8.15
N PHE A 34 -12.19 -4.13 7.11
CA PHE A 34 -12.22 -2.66 7.13
C PHE A 34 -13.46 -2.05 6.49
N GLU A 35 -14.38 -2.89 6.05
CA GLU A 35 -15.58 -2.52 5.31
C GLU A 35 -16.48 -1.53 6.07
N ASN A 36 -17.25 -0.79 5.29
CA ASN A 36 -18.29 0.11 5.78
C ASN A 36 -19.50 0.08 4.83
N MET A 37 -20.47 0.96 5.05
CA MET A 37 -21.71 0.99 4.25
C MET A 37 -21.50 1.32 2.77
N MET A 38 -20.36 1.93 2.41
CA MET A 38 -19.98 2.26 1.03
C MET A 38 -19.08 1.19 0.39
N SER A 39 -18.76 0.10 1.10
CA SER A 39 -17.88 -0.95 0.58
C SER A 39 -18.60 -1.87 -0.39
N ASP A 40 -18.07 -1.94 -1.59
CA ASP A 40 -18.26 -3.02 -2.56
C ASP A 40 -17.47 -4.29 -2.17
N TYR A 41 -17.55 -5.31 -3.01
CA TYR A 41 -16.81 -6.56 -2.93
C TYR A 41 -15.74 -6.61 -4.02
N ASP A 42 -14.47 -6.58 -3.62
CA ASP A 42 -13.36 -6.90 -4.51
C ASP A 42 -13.05 -8.38 -4.41
N VAL A 43 -13.12 -9.12 -5.53
CA VAL A 43 -12.96 -10.57 -5.53
C VAL A 43 -12.02 -11.04 -6.64
N GLY A 44 -11.06 -11.91 -6.33
CA GLY A 44 -10.32 -12.65 -7.35
C GLY A 44 -10.82 -14.07 -7.47
N MET A 45 -11.23 -14.50 -8.67
CA MET A 45 -11.51 -15.92 -8.95
C MET A 45 -10.33 -16.54 -9.69
N VAL A 46 -9.78 -17.62 -9.16
CA VAL A 46 -8.73 -18.40 -9.81
C VAL A 46 -9.32 -19.74 -10.22
N VAL A 47 -9.11 -20.12 -11.47
CA VAL A 47 -9.67 -21.34 -12.06
C VAL A 47 -8.58 -22.14 -12.79
N LYS A 48 -8.88 -23.37 -13.21
CA LYS A 48 -7.95 -24.17 -14.02
C LYS A 48 -7.66 -23.46 -15.35
N ASP A 49 -6.41 -23.47 -15.79
CA ASP A 49 -5.96 -22.75 -16.99
C ASP A 49 -6.77 -23.10 -18.24
N GLU A 50 -7.01 -24.41 -18.49
CA GLU A 50 -7.78 -24.89 -19.63
C GLU A 50 -9.23 -24.36 -19.74
N ILE A 51 -9.83 -23.87 -18.65
CA ILE A 51 -11.20 -23.33 -18.66
C ILE A 51 -11.28 -21.84 -18.32
N ALA A 52 -10.14 -21.16 -18.14
CA ALA A 52 -10.07 -19.76 -17.75
C ALA A 52 -10.85 -18.85 -18.71
N GLU A 53 -10.66 -19.01 -20.02
CA GLU A 53 -11.34 -18.21 -21.03
C GLU A 53 -12.85 -18.46 -21.09
N GLU A 54 -13.29 -19.68 -20.78
CA GLU A 54 -14.73 -19.97 -20.65
C GLU A 54 -15.31 -19.27 -19.44
N TYR A 55 -14.61 -19.30 -18.30
CA TYR A 55 -15.10 -18.69 -17.06
C TYR A 55 -15.06 -17.17 -17.13
N LYS A 56 -14.05 -16.56 -17.76
CA LYS A 56 -14.04 -15.13 -18.06
C LYS A 56 -15.29 -14.72 -18.81
N ARG A 57 -15.66 -15.42 -19.90
CA ARG A 57 -16.91 -15.14 -20.63
C ARG A 57 -18.17 -15.42 -19.83
N LYS A 58 -18.18 -16.47 -19.01
CA LYS A 58 -19.32 -16.86 -18.17
C LYS A 58 -19.62 -15.81 -17.09
N PHE A 59 -18.57 -15.21 -16.54
CA PHE A 59 -18.65 -14.22 -15.48
C PHE A 59 -18.43 -12.78 -15.98
N ASP A 60 -18.39 -12.57 -17.30
CA ASP A 60 -18.44 -11.26 -17.96
C ASP A 60 -19.88 -10.70 -17.89
N THR A 61 -20.33 -10.45 -16.67
CA THR A 61 -21.70 -10.03 -16.34
C THR A 61 -21.67 -8.83 -15.40
N GLN A 62 -22.75 -8.04 -15.37
CA GLN A 62 -22.87 -6.97 -14.38
C GLN A 62 -23.16 -7.58 -13.00
N PHE A 63 -22.23 -7.43 -12.07
CA PHE A 63 -22.44 -7.76 -10.67
C PHE A 63 -23.02 -6.57 -9.90
N LYS A 64 -23.71 -6.87 -8.80
CA LYS A 64 -24.19 -5.84 -7.89
C LYS A 64 -23.11 -5.58 -6.84
N ASP A 65 -22.55 -4.37 -6.84
CA ASP A 65 -21.57 -3.92 -5.83
C ASP A 65 -20.37 -4.89 -5.69
N MET A 66 -19.93 -5.50 -6.78
CA MET A 66 -18.80 -6.44 -6.81
C MET A 66 -17.96 -6.27 -8.08
N ASP A 67 -16.65 -6.24 -7.94
CA ASP A 67 -15.69 -6.46 -9.02
C ASP A 67 -15.07 -7.85 -8.85
N MET A 68 -15.04 -8.63 -9.94
CA MET A 68 -14.61 -10.02 -9.89
C MET A 68 -13.82 -10.44 -11.13
N PRO A 69 -12.55 -10.03 -11.26
CA PRO A 69 -11.67 -10.60 -12.26
C PRO A 69 -11.52 -12.12 -12.09
N VAL A 70 -11.47 -12.81 -13.24
CA VAL A 70 -11.25 -14.25 -13.34
C VAL A 70 -9.89 -14.51 -13.98
N TYR A 71 -9.09 -15.36 -13.36
CA TYR A 71 -7.74 -15.72 -13.81
C TYR A 71 -7.61 -17.23 -13.99
N GLY A 72 -6.84 -17.66 -14.99
CA GLY A 72 -6.18 -18.97 -14.92
C GLY A 72 -5.14 -18.99 -13.79
N MET A 73 -4.79 -20.17 -13.27
CA MET A 73 -3.74 -20.31 -12.25
C MET A 73 -2.41 -19.69 -12.71
N THR A 74 -1.95 -20.00 -13.93
CA THR A 74 -0.69 -19.45 -14.46
C THR A 74 -0.77 -17.94 -14.64
N GLU A 75 -1.92 -17.43 -15.08
CA GLU A 75 -2.17 -16.00 -15.22
C GLU A 75 -2.13 -15.29 -13.87
N PHE A 76 -2.77 -15.88 -12.85
CA PHE A 76 -2.78 -15.35 -11.49
C PHE A 76 -1.38 -15.32 -10.86
N GLU A 77 -0.58 -16.37 -11.06
CA GLU A 77 0.82 -16.41 -10.61
C GLU A 77 1.63 -15.27 -11.23
N ASN A 78 1.50 -15.05 -12.55
CA ASN A 78 2.18 -13.95 -13.24
C ASN A 78 1.68 -12.58 -12.77
N TYR A 79 0.36 -12.43 -12.59
CA TYR A 79 -0.23 -11.23 -12.04
C TYR A 79 0.28 -10.94 -10.62
N ALA A 80 0.54 -11.97 -9.81
CA ALA A 80 1.04 -11.83 -8.44
C ALA A 80 2.52 -11.45 -8.33
N GLN A 81 3.31 -11.59 -9.39
CA GLN A 81 4.74 -11.27 -9.40
C GLN A 81 5.02 -9.79 -9.12
N TRP A 82 6.21 -9.51 -8.58
CA TRP A 82 6.66 -8.14 -8.34
C TRP A 82 6.98 -7.43 -9.65
N GLY A 83 6.48 -6.20 -9.81
CA GLY A 83 6.76 -5.37 -10.98
C GLY A 83 5.92 -5.70 -12.23
N SER A 84 4.87 -6.52 -12.12
CA SER A 84 3.90 -6.65 -13.21
C SER A 84 3.23 -5.27 -13.47
N PRO A 85 3.07 -4.85 -14.74
CA PRO A 85 2.73 -3.45 -15.10
C PRO A 85 1.44 -2.90 -14.47
N GLU A 86 0.54 -3.78 -14.04
CA GLU A 86 -0.77 -3.44 -13.49
C GLU A 86 -0.77 -3.31 -11.95
N THR A 87 0.32 -3.64 -11.24
CA THR A 87 0.17 -4.10 -9.85
C THR A 87 0.87 -3.31 -8.75
N VAL A 88 1.66 -2.27 -9.08
CA VAL A 88 2.46 -1.58 -8.04
C VAL A 88 1.56 -0.89 -7.00
N GLY A 89 0.40 -0.35 -7.42
CA GLY A 89 -0.56 0.30 -6.51
C GLY A 89 -1.52 -0.65 -5.80
N GLU A 90 -1.79 -1.83 -6.37
CA GLU A 90 -2.85 -2.75 -5.94
C GLU A 90 -2.37 -3.78 -4.91
N ARG A 91 -1.07 -3.87 -4.64
CA ARG A 91 -0.52 -4.87 -3.69
C ARG A 91 -1.14 -4.79 -2.31
N TYR A 92 -1.50 -3.59 -1.87
CA TYR A 92 -2.17 -3.42 -0.59
C TYR A 92 -3.55 -4.10 -0.56
N ASP A 93 -4.23 -4.31 -1.69
CA ASP A 93 -5.50 -5.04 -1.74
C ASP A 93 -5.37 -6.51 -1.34
N PHE A 94 -4.17 -7.07 -1.41
CA PHE A 94 -3.86 -8.44 -1.00
C PHE A 94 -3.33 -8.52 0.44
N ALA A 95 -2.89 -7.38 1.02
CA ALA A 95 -2.37 -7.35 2.38
C ALA A 95 -3.45 -7.76 3.40
N HIS A 96 -3.08 -8.63 4.34
CA HIS A 96 -3.94 -9.13 5.43
C HIS A 96 -5.21 -9.86 5.02
N CYS A 97 -5.38 -10.20 3.74
CA CYS A 97 -6.55 -10.92 3.25
C CYS A 97 -6.42 -12.42 3.55
N LYS A 98 -7.54 -13.01 3.96
CA LYS A 98 -7.72 -14.48 4.02
C LYS A 98 -8.60 -14.90 2.86
N ILE A 99 -8.18 -15.92 2.13
CA ILE A 99 -8.96 -16.41 0.99
C ILE A 99 -10.11 -17.30 1.47
N LEU A 100 -11.20 -17.31 0.71
CA LEU A 100 -12.42 -18.03 1.07
C LEU A 100 -12.38 -19.48 0.59
N ILE A 101 -11.76 -19.71 -0.58
CA ILE A 101 -11.58 -21.02 -1.16
C ILE A 101 -10.11 -21.15 -1.59
N ASP A 102 -9.48 -22.26 -1.18
CA ASP A 102 -8.16 -22.70 -1.67
C ASP A 102 -8.19 -24.21 -1.89
N ARG A 103 -8.30 -24.65 -3.14
CA ARG A 103 -8.31 -26.08 -3.48
C ARG A 103 -6.91 -26.63 -3.77
N THR A 104 -5.93 -25.77 -4.02
CA THR A 104 -4.55 -26.18 -4.28
C THR A 104 -3.72 -26.18 -2.99
N GLY A 105 -4.11 -25.37 -2.01
CA GLY A 105 -3.33 -25.08 -0.80
C GLY A 105 -2.19 -24.08 -1.02
N GLU A 106 -2.05 -23.55 -2.24
CA GLU A 106 -0.96 -22.65 -2.65
C GLU A 106 -1.44 -21.21 -2.88
N ILE A 107 -2.73 -20.99 -3.12
CA ILE A 107 -3.27 -19.67 -3.48
C ILE A 107 -3.15 -18.71 -2.31
N GLN A 108 -3.39 -19.15 -1.07
CA GLN A 108 -3.21 -18.31 0.12
C GLN A 108 -1.77 -17.79 0.19
N LYS A 109 -0.78 -18.63 -0.11
CA LYS A 109 0.62 -18.25 -0.12
C LYS A 109 0.92 -17.20 -1.20
N ILE A 110 0.38 -17.39 -2.41
CA ILE A 110 0.55 -16.41 -3.51
C ILE A 110 -0.06 -15.05 -3.12
N VAL A 111 -1.25 -15.05 -2.53
CA VAL A 111 -1.91 -13.82 -2.03
C VAL A 111 -1.07 -13.14 -0.95
N GLU A 112 -0.57 -13.90 0.02
CA GLU A 112 0.29 -13.36 1.08
C GLU A 112 1.61 -12.79 0.54
N GLU A 113 2.21 -13.42 -0.46
CA GLU A 113 3.44 -12.94 -1.12
C GLU A 113 3.16 -11.69 -1.95
N LYS A 114 2.02 -11.63 -2.67
CA LYS A 114 1.59 -10.43 -3.40
C LYS A 114 1.31 -9.25 -2.46
N GLY A 115 0.74 -9.53 -1.28
CA GLY A 115 0.47 -8.54 -0.22
C GLY A 115 1.71 -8.02 0.49
N LYS A 116 2.92 -8.44 0.11
CA LYS A 116 4.20 -8.05 0.72
C LYS A 116 5.15 -7.43 -0.29
N ILE A 117 6.16 -6.75 0.23
CA ILE A 117 7.35 -6.33 -0.50
C ILE A 117 8.37 -7.47 -0.40
N PRO A 118 8.80 -8.09 -1.52
CA PRO A 118 9.78 -9.17 -1.51
C PRO A 118 11.09 -8.74 -0.85
N SER A 119 11.65 -9.61 -0.02
CA SER A 119 12.93 -9.36 0.67
C SER A 119 14.07 -9.02 -0.30
N ALA A 120 14.08 -9.63 -1.48
CA ALA A 120 15.09 -9.41 -2.51
C ALA A 120 15.16 -7.96 -3.02
N ILE A 121 14.05 -7.20 -2.95
CA ILE A 121 13.99 -5.80 -3.42
C ILE A 121 13.69 -4.82 -2.29
N GLN A 122 13.41 -5.32 -1.08
CA GLN A 122 12.97 -4.51 0.05
C GLN A 122 13.94 -3.38 0.38
N HIS A 123 15.24 -3.69 0.42
CA HIS A 123 16.26 -2.69 0.72
C HIS A 123 16.23 -1.54 -0.31
N ASP A 124 16.25 -1.86 -1.60
CA ASP A 124 16.26 -0.84 -2.66
C ASP A 124 14.94 -0.07 -2.73
N PHE A 125 13.82 -0.75 -2.46
CA PHE A 125 12.51 -0.11 -2.34
C PHE A 125 12.51 0.95 -1.24
N VAL A 126 12.94 0.59 -0.02
CA VAL A 126 13.00 1.53 1.12
C VAL A 126 14.01 2.63 0.85
N TYR A 127 15.19 2.29 0.31
CA TYR A 127 16.22 3.27 -0.02
C TYR A 127 15.69 4.35 -0.98
N ASN A 128 15.04 3.93 -2.07
CA ASN A 128 14.52 4.86 -3.09
C ASN A 128 13.36 5.69 -2.54
N ALA A 129 12.47 5.10 -1.73
CA ALA A 129 11.39 5.83 -1.07
C ALA A 129 11.95 6.87 -0.09
N LEU A 130 12.99 6.54 0.67
CA LEU A 130 13.66 7.49 1.57
C LEU A 130 14.36 8.62 0.81
N ASP A 131 15.06 8.32 -0.28
CA ASP A 131 15.70 9.34 -1.12
C ASP A 131 14.65 10.33 -1.67
N ALA A 132 13.54 9.80 -2.18
CA ALA A 132 12.41 10.61 -2.65
C ALA A 132 11.77 11.45 -1.54
N TYR A 133 11.61 10.89 -0.33
CA TYR A 133 11.12 11.60 0.85
C TYR A 133 12.03 12.78 1.20
N VAL A 134 13.34 12.53 1.37
CA VAL A 134 14.33 13.57 1.72
C VAL A 134 14.37 14.67 0.65
N ASN A 135 14.36 14.29 -0.63
CA ASN A 135 14.32 15.24 -1.74
C ASN A 135 13.04 16.09 -1.77
N ALA A 136 11.87 15.52 -1.47
CA ALA A 136 10.61 16.26 -1.39
C ALA A 136 10.61 17.25 -0.21
N VAL A 137 11.08 16.84 0.97
CA VAL A 137 11.25 17.76 2.12
C VAL A 137 12.19 18.90 1.75
N PHE A 138 13.34 18.59 1.16
CA PHE A 138 14.30 19.58 0.69
C PHE A 138 13.70 20.61 -0.27
N ARG A 139 12.92 20.15 -1.26
CA ARG A 139 12.19 21.04 -2.19
C ARG A 139 11.15 21.89 -1.48
N SER A 140 10.44 21.35 -0.49
CA SER A 140 9.51 22.12 0.35
C SER A 140 10.22 23.26 1.07
N VAL A 141 11.35 22.99 1.72
CA VAL A 141 12.13 24.03 2.43
C VAL A 141 12.69 25.08 1.47
N LYS A 142 13.17 24.68 0.28
CA LYS A 142 13.61 25.61 -0.76
C LYS A 142 12.47 26.52 -1.24
N ALA A 143 11.29 25.97 -1.47
CA ALA A 143 10.12 26.76 -1.84
C ALA A 143 9.74 27.75 -0.74
N TRP A 144 9.80 27.33 0.53
CA TRP A 144 9.59 28.22 1.68
C TRP A 144 10.62 29.36 1.71
N LYS A 145 11.92 29.08 1.53
CA LYS A 145 12.99 30.11 1.43
C LYS A 145 12.72 31.12 0.33
N ASN A 146 12.19 30.64 -0.79
CA ASN A 146 11.87 31.46 -1.95
C ASN A 146 10.55 32.23 -1.80
N LYS A 147 9.94 32.24 -0.60
CA LYS A 147 8.64 32.87 -0.33
C LYS A 147 7.53 32.34 -1.25
N ASN A 148 7.61 31.05 -1.61
CA ASN A 148 6.61 30.33 -2.38
C ASN A 148 5.82 29.36 -1.47
N PRO A 149 4.80 29.84 -0.74
CA PRO A 149 4.06 29.02 0.21
C PRO A 149 3.29 27.88 -0.47
N THR A 150 2.71 28.12 -1.64
CA THR A 150 2.00 27.09 -2.40
C THR A 150 2.94 25.97 -2.82
N GLY A 151 4.12 26.31 -3.34
CA GLY A 151 5.15 25.32 -3.67
C GLY A 151 5.62 24.54 -2.44
N ALA A 152 5.84 25.22 -1.32
CA ALA A 152 6.23 24.56 -0.08
C ALA A 152 5.18 23.54 0.39
N GLN A 153 3.90 23.89 0.31
CA GLN A 153 2.80 23.02 0.68
C GLN A 153 2.64 21.83 -0.24
N LEU A 154 2.72 22.01 -1.56
CA LEU A 154 2.63 20.91 -2.51
C LEU A 154 3.79 19.92 -2.32
N GLU A 155 5.02 20.42 -2.18
CA GLU A 155 6.20 19.57 -1.94
C GLU A 155 6.13 18.84 -0.58
N ALA A 156 5.66 19.52 0.46
CA ALA A 156 5.44 18.91 1.77
C ALA A 156 4.39 17.79 1.68
N ALA A 157 3.27 18.00 0.98
CA ALA A 157 2.27 16.97 0.74
C ALA A 157 2.82 15.79 -0.07
N THR A 158 3.64 16.06 -1.11
CA THR A 158 4.33 15.04 -1.91
C THR A 158 5.29 14.19 -1.09
N SER A 159 5.89 14.72 -0.02
CA SER A 159 6.80 13.96 0.84
C SER A 159 6.12 12.81 1.59
N ILE A 160 4.81 12.93 1.89
CA ILE A 160 4.11 12.01 2.79
C ILE A 160 3.96 10.59 2.22
N PRO A 161 3.53 10.39 0.96
CA PRO A 161 3.54 9.06 0.35
C PRO A 161 4.90 8.36 0.42
N PHE A 162 5.99 9.06 0.10
CA PHE A 162 7.34 8.49 0.13
C PHE A 162 7.80 8.12 1.54
N PHE A 163 7.52 8.96 2.54
CA PHE A 163 7.77 8.64 3.93
C PHE A 163 7.04 7.36 4.36
N LEU A 164 5.75 7.25 4.03
CA LEU A 164 4.95 6.09 4.39
C LEU A 164 5.38 4.83 3.62
N GLU A 165 5.77 4.94 2.35
CA GLU A 165 6.37 3.83 1.59
C GLU A 165 7.64 3.31 2.24
N ALA A 166 8.55 4.19 2.64
CA ALA A 166 9.75 3.81 3.37
C ALA A 166 9.42 3.16 4.72
N LEU A 167 8.51 3.77 5.49
CA LEU A 167 8.13 3.32 6.82
C LEU A 167 7.54 1.91 6.81
N PHE A 168 6.53 1.67 5.96
CA PHE A 168 5.93 0.34 5.82
C PHE A 168 6.88 -0.65 5.13
N GLY A 169 7.71 -0.16 4.20
CA GLY A 169 8.70 -0.95 3.47
C GLY A 169 9.72 -1.64 4.37
N VAL A 170 10.14 -1.00 5.48
CA VAL A 170 11.02 -1.62 6.49
C VAL A 170 10.42 -2.90 7.07
N TYR A 171 9.09 -3.04 7.08
CA TYR A 171 8.37 -4.20 7.60
C TYR A 171 7.87 -5.13 6.49
N SER A 172 8.41 -5.01 5.28
CA SER A 172 7.99 -5.76 4.09
C SER A 172 6.51 -5.55 3.73
N ARG A 173 5.91 -4.42 4.15
CA ARG A 173 4.49 -4.11 3.93
C ARG A 173 4.33 -3.03 2.87
N PRO A 174 3.41 -3.20 1.91
CA PRO A 174 3.02 -2.09 1.04
C PRO A 174 2.36 -0.99 1.88
N ARG A 175 2.48 0.26 1.42
CA ARG A 175 1.81 1.40 2.03
C ARG A 175 0.28 1.21 1.95
N PRO A 176 -0.48 1.40 3.03
CA PRO A 176 -1.94 1.37 2.97
C PRO A 176 -2.50 2.53 2.14
N TYR A 177 -3.70 2.35 1.60
CA TYR A 177 -4.49 3.50 1.12
C TYR A 177 -4.65 4.52 2.24
N ASN A 178 -4.59 5.81 1.89
CA ASN A 178 -4.63 6.90 2.88
C ASN A 178 -5.88 6.82 3.78
N ALA A 179 -7.02 6.40 3.23
CA ALA A 179 -8.26 6.21 3.97
C ALA A 179 -8.18 5.11 5.04
N TYR A 180 -7.23 4.19 4.94
CA TYR A 180 -7.04 3.09 5.87
C TYR A 180 -5.84 3.26 6.80
N LEU A 181 -5.00 4.28 6.63
CA LEU A 181 -3.76 4.45 7.40
C LEU A 181 -3.97 4.33 8.93
N VAL A 182 -4.98 5.00 9.47
CA VAL A 182 -5.27 4.96 10.92
C VAL A 182 -5.70 3.55 11.34
N LYS A 183 -6.70 2.97 10.66
CA LYS A 183 -7.19 1.61 10.93
C LYS A 183 -6.09 0.55 10.78
N GLU A 184 -5.20 0.73 9.81
CA GLU A 184 -4.07 -0.14 9.54
C GLU A 184 -3.08 -0.14 10.69
N LEU A 185 -2.72 1.04 11.21
CA LEU A 185 -1.81 1.15 12.35
C LEU A 185 -2.42 0.63 13.65
N GLU A 186 -3.75 0.75 13.82
CA GLU A 186 -4.46 0.23 14.99
C GLU A 186 -4.60 -1.31 14.96
N LYS A 187 -5.01 -1.87 13.82
CA LYS A 187 -5.26 -3.31 13.69
C LYS A 187 -3.99 -4.13 13.45
N TYR A 188 -3.03 -3.56 12.71
CA TYR A 188 -1.78 -4.21 12.31
C TYR A 188 -0.60 -3.29 12.66
N PRO A 189 -0.28 -3.09 13.95
CA PRO A 189 0.75 -2.14 14.37
C PRO A 189 2.12 -2.49 13.79
N LEU A 190 2.91 -1.46 13.49
CA LEU A 190 4.32 -1.62 13.16
C LEU A 190 5.12 -1.67 14.47
N GLU A 191 5.97 -2.68 14.62
CA GLU A 191 6.71 -2.91 15.86
C GLU A 191 7.86 -1.91 16.03
N ASN A 192 8.09 -1.41 17.24
CA ASN A 192 9.20 -0.53 17.58
C ASN A 192 9.22 0.79 16.78
N LEU A 193 8.05 1.37 16.50
CA LEU A 193 7.98 2.75 16.02
C LEU A 193 8.44 3.71 17.10
N PRO A 194 9.22 4.76 16.75
CA PRO A 194 9.57 5.81 17.69
C PRO A 194 8.39 6.77 17.98
N TRP A 195 7.32 6.67 17.18
CA TRP A 195 6.11 7.48 17.32
C TRP A 195 4.92 6.63 17.77
N GLN A 196 4.04 7.22 18.59
CA GLN A 196 2.70 6.69 18.73
C GLN A 196 1.93 6.89 17.40
N PRO A 197 1.14 5.90 16.93
CA PRO A 197 0.43 6.00 15.65
C PRO A 197 -0.41 7.28 15.50
N ALA A 198 -1.15 7.68 16.54
CA ALA A 198 -1.97 8.88 16.51
C ALA A 198 -1.13 10.17 16.39
N GLU A 199 0.01 10.26 17.08
CA GLU A 199 0.92 11.40 17.03
C GLU A 199 1.61 11.52 15.67
N LEU A 200 1.97 10.38 15.08
CA LEU A 200 2.50 10.32 13.72
C LEU A 200 1.48 10.88 12.73
N VAL A 201 0.24 10.37 12.75
CA VAL A 201 -0.83 10.84 11.85
C VAL A 201 -1.08 12.34 12.01
N GLN A 202 -1.15 12.84 13.24
CA GLN A 202 -1.29 14.29 13.50
C GLN A 202 -0.13 15.10 12.92
N THR A 203 1.11 14.60 13.06
CA THR A 203 2.31 15.22 12.48
C THR A 203 2.22 15.29 10.95
N LEU A 204 1.83 14.19 10.28
CA LEU A 204 1.69 14.17 8.82
C LEU A 204 0.61 15.16 8.34
N ILE A 205 -0.53 15.23 9.03
CA ILE A 205 -1.62 16.17 8.70
C ILE A 205 -1.17 17.63 8.90
N ALA A 206 -0.42 17.93 9.96
CA ALA A 206 0.11 19.28 10.19
C ALA A 206 1.02 19.71 9.03
N ILE A 207 1.91 18.82 8.57
CA ILE A 207 2.80 19.05 7.42
C ILE A 207 1.98 19.33 6.15
N ILE A 208 1.00 18.49 5.83
CA ILE A 208 0.15 18.68 4.63
C ILE A 208 -0.58 20.04 4.66
N ARG A 209 -1.10 20.42 5.83
CA ARG A 209 -1.93 21.63 5.96
C ARG A 209 -1.13 22.93 5.87
N THR A 210 0.12 22.92 6.28
CA THR A 210 0.85 24.18 6.56
C THR A 210 2.26 24.24 6.00
N ALA A 211 2.80 23.11 5.54
CA ALA A 211 4.24 22.96 5.29
C ALA A 211 5.11 23.39 6.49
N ASP A 212 4.61 23.24 7.73
CA ASP A 212 5.31 23.74 8.92
C ASP A 212 6.75 23.22 8.99
N LEU A 213 7.69 24.16 8.93
CA LEU A 213 9.09 23.85 8.75
C LEU A 213 9.68 23.13 9.99
N LYS A 214 9.29 23.57 11.19
CA LYS A 214 9.76 22.94 12.45
C LYS A 214 9.29 21.48 12.53
N THR A 215 8.04 21.21 12.13
CA THR A 215 7.45 19.87 12.11
C THR A 215 8.10 18.97 11.06
N GLN A 216 8.35 19.49 9.85
CA GLN A 216 9.08 18.75 8.80
C GLN A 216 10.50 18.38 9.24
N GLN A 217 11.22 19.31 9.85
CA GLN A 217 12.58 19.09 10.37
C GLN A 217 12.61 18.08 11.50
N ARG A 218 11.66 18.16 12.45
CA ARG A 218 11.55 17.20 13.55
C ARG A 218 11.32 15.79 13.00
N LEU A 219 10.31 15.62 12.14
CA LEU A 219 10.00 14.31 11.55
C LEU A 219 11.19 13.75 10.77
N LEU A 220 11.88 14.57 9.98
CA LEU A 220 13.08 14.15 9.24
C LEU A 220 14.18 13.65 10.17
N LYS A 221 14.46 14.36 11.26
CA LYS A 221 15.51 13.98 12.24
C LYS A 221 15.16 12.68 12.96
N GLU A 222 13.91 12.54 13.40
CA GLU A 222 13.43 11.30 14.04
C GLU A 222 13.44 10.13 13.05
N SER A 223 13.08 10.39 11.80
CA SER A 223 13.17 9.40 10.71
C SER A 223 14.60 8.97 10.46
N GLU A 224 15.55 9.90 10.36
CA GLU A 224 16.97 9.58 10.17
C GLU A 224 17.47 8.63 11.26
N GLN A 225 17.18 8.93 12.53
CA GLN A 225 17.56 8.05 13.63
C GLN A 225 16.97 6.65 13.45
N PHE A 226 15.65 6.56 13.25
CA PHE A 226 14.95 5.28 13.07
C PHE A 226 15.49 4.47 11.89
N PHE A 227 15.64 5.08 10.72
CA PHE A 227 16.08 4.37 9.52
C PHE A 227 17.57 4.03 9.56
N ARG A 228 18.41 4.80 10.26
CA ARG A 228 19.80 4.41 10.58
C ARG A 228 19.85 3.12 11.39
N GLU A 229 19.02 3.00 12.43
CA GLU A 229 18.91 1.78 13.25
C GLU A 229 18.42 0.57 12.42
N LYS A 230 17.71 0.82 11.32
CA LYS A 230 17.25 -0.20 10.36
C LYS A 230 18.24 -0.46 9.20
N GLY A 231 19.44 0.13 9.23
CA GLY A 231 20.50 -0.13 8.24
C GLY A 231 20.53 0.82 7.05
N PHE A 232 19.66 1.84 7.00
CA PHE A 232 19.56 2.78 5.88
C PHE A 232 20.41 4.05 6.06
N GLY A 233 21.39 4.05 6.98
CA GLY A 233 22.20 5.23 7.26
C GLY A 233 22.96 5.79 6.06
N LYS A 234 23.44 4.91 5.18
CA LYS A 234 24.15 5.31 3.94
C LYS A 234 23.33 6.21 3.01
N MET A 235 21.99 6.06 3.03
CA MET A 235 21.10 6.92 2.26
C MET A 235 21.21 8.37 2.75
N PHE A 236 21.10 8.59 4.07
CA PHE A 236 21.27 9.91 4.67
C PHE A 236 22.69 10.45 4.49
N ASP A 237 23.70 9.57 4.57
CA ASP A 237 25.11 9.93 4.34
C ASP A 237 25.34 10.54 2.94
N ALA A 238 24.61 10.05 1.91
CA ALA A 238 24.69 10.56 0.54
C ALA A 238 24.09 11.97 0.35
N TRP A 239 23.27 12.40 1.30
CA TRP A 239 22.72 13.76 1.40
C TRP A 239 23.60 14.69 2.26
N GLU A 240 24.62 14.17 2.94
CA GLU A 240 25.57 14.99 3.67
C GLU A 240 26.33 15.93 2.74
N GLY A 241 26.47 17.20 3.17
CA GLY A 241 27.14 18.23 2.38
C GLY A 241 26.30 18.80 1.22
N LYS A 242 25.15 18.20 0.88
CA LYS A 242 24.19 18.72 -0.11
C LYS A 242 23.06 19.55 0.54
N ASP A 243 23.37 20.20 1.67
CA ASP A 243 22.46 20.85 2.63
C ASP A 243 21.86 19.90 3.69
N LYS A 244 22.73 19.21 4.46
CA LYS A 244 22.44 18.26 5.57
C LYS A 244 21.36 18.74 6.57
N TRP A 245 21.06 20.04 6.57
CA TRP A 245 19.90 20.68 7.19
C TRP A 245 19.41 21.81 6.30
N THR A 246 18.35 21.67 5.52
CA THR A 246 17.94 22.80 4.67
C THR A 246 17.51 24.04 5.44
N MET A 247 17.49 24.09 6.79
CA MET A 247 17.98 25.26 7.56
C MET A 247 18.45 24.84 8.96
N GLU A 248 19.65 25.23 9.38
CA GLU A 248 19.82 25.69 10.77
C GLU A 248 18.89 26.90 10.97
N LEU A 249 17.60 26.68 11.23
CA LEU A 249 16.79 27.70 11.87
C LEU A 249 16.98 27.45 13.34
N GLN A 250 17.82 28.29 13.96
CA GLN A 250 17.81 28.44 15.39
C GLN A 250 16.35 28.48 15.84
N LEU A 251 15.97 27.49 16.64
CA LEU A 251 14.72 27.51 17.38
C LEU A 251 14.82 28.73 18.31
N SER A 252 14.36 29.89 17.84
CA SER A 252 13.77 30.87 18.75
C SER A 252 12.35 30.45 19.12
#